data_AF-A0A0G1JPF1-F1
#
_entry.id   AF-A0A0G1JPF1-F1
#
_cell.length_a   1.000
_cell.length_b   1.000
_cell.length_c   1.000
_cell.angle_alpha   90.00
_cell.angle_beta   90.00
_cell.angle_gamma   90.00
#
_symmetry.space_group_name_H-M   'P 1'
#
loop_
_entity.id
_entity.type
_entity.pdbx_description
1 polymer ?
#
loop_
_entity_poly.entity_id
_entity_poly.type
_entity_poly.pdbx_seq_one_letter_code
_entity_poly.pdbx_strand_id
1 'polypeptide(L)' 'MPRLVKKSATAPVIVGDKHICMCGLSENQPFCDKSHHKTKDEDKEKLYWYEGENREEVTTEADECEGCTGNCCHED' A
#
# COMPACT_ATOMS: atom_id res chain seq x y z
N MET A 1 -0.33 -3.04 19.31
CA MET A 1 -0.13 -3.97 18.18
C MET A 1 -0.36 -3.19 16.89
N PRO A 2 0.61 -3.14 15.97
CA PRO A 2 0.41 -2.53 14.67
C PRO A 2 -0.57 -3.36 13.85
N ARG A 3 -1.25 -2.70 12.89
CA ARG A 3 -2.14 -3.36 11.92
C ARG A 3 -1.68 -2.99 10.51
N LEU A 4 -1.70 -3.95 9.60
CA LEU A 4 -1.50 -3.70 8.17
C LEU A 4 -2.87 -3.54 7.49
N VAL A 5 -3.06 -2.47 6.71
CA VAL A 5 -4.30 -2.21 5.97
C VAL A 5 -3.97 -2.09 4.49
N LYS A 6 -4.48 -3.01 3.67
CA LYS A 6 -4.35 -2.94 2.22
C LYS A 6 -5.40 -2.00 1.63
N LYS A 7 -4.97 -1.03 0.83
CA LYS A 7 -5.83 -0.14 0.03
C LYS A 7 -5.66 -0.53 -1.44
N SER A 8 -6.73 -0.99 -2.08
CA SER A 8 -6.73 -1.44 -3.50
C SER A 8 -7.62 -0.60 -4.41
N ALA A 9 -8.37 0.35 -3.87
CA ALA A 9 -9.23 1.23 -4.65
C ALA A 9 -8.47 2.50 -5.04
N THR A 10 -8.52 2.89 -6.31
CA THR A 10 -7.82 4.08 -6.85
C THR A 10 -8.72 5.31 -6.96
N ALA A 11 -9.94 5.23 -6.43
CA ALA A 11 -10.95 6.28 -6.52
C ALA A 11 -11.84 6.31 -5.26
N PRO A 12 -12.44 7.46 -4.93
CA PRO A 12 -13.37 7.57 -3.81
C PRO A 12 -14.69 6.86 -4.07
N VAL A 13 -15.38 6.51 -2.99
CA VAL A 13 -16.79 6.05 -3.03
C VAL A 13 -17.71 7.20 -2.64
N ILE A 14 -18.88 7.27 -3.26
CA ILE A 14 -19.91 8.28 -2.92
C ILE A 14 -20.83 7.70 -1.85
N VAL A 15 -20.97 8.41 -0.73
CA VAL A 15 -21.88 8.07 0.37
C VAL A 15 -22.77 9.28 0.63
N GLY A 16 -24.03 9.21 0.19
CA GLY A 16 -24.91 10.38 0.15
C GLY A 16 -24.40 11.42 -0.84
N ASP A 17 -24.10 12.62 -0.36
CA ASP A 17 -23.51 13.74 -1.10
C ASP A 17 -21.99 13.88 -0.92
N LYS A 18 -21.35 12.94 -0.19
CA LYS A 18 -19.93 13.03 0.18
C LYS A 18 -19.06 12.04 -0.61
N HIS A 19 -17.85 12.47 -0.94
CA HIS A 19 -16.82 11.61 -1.53
C HIS A 19 -15.88 11.10 -0.43
N ILE A 20 -15.86 9.79 -0.21
CA ILE A 20 -15.07 9.12 0.82
C ILE A 20 -13.82 8.52 0.20
N CYS A 21 -12.67 8.85 0.76
CA CYS A 21 -11.37 8.38 0.29
C CYS A 21 -11.23 6.87 0.50
N MET A 22 -10.97 6.15 -0.60
CA MET A 22 -10.64 4.73 -0.57
C MET A 22 -9.21 4.43 -1.03
N CYS A 23 -8.49 5.41 -1.59
CA CYS A 23 -7.09 5.26 -2.01
C CYS A 23 -6.08 5.31 -0.86
N GLY A 24 -6.42 5.94 0.27
CA GLY A 24 -5.55 6.04 1.43
C GLY A 24 -4.53 7.20 1.41
N LEU A 25 -4.44 7.96 0.32
CA LEU A 25 -3.50 9.09 0.17
C LEU A 25 -4.08 10.47 0.51
N SER A 26 -5.35 10.55 0.92
CA SER A 26 -5.94 11.84 1.28
C SER A 26 -5.36 12.35 2.61
N GLU A 27 -4.98 13.62 2.65
CA GLU A 27 -4.58 14.32 3.87
C GLU A 27 -5.80 14.71 4.72
N ASN A 28 -6.98 14.78 4.10
CA ASN A 28 -8.25 15.14 4.73
C ASN A 28 -9.16 13.92 4.96
N GLN A 29 -8.58 12.77 5.32
CA GLN A 29 -9.37 11.57 5.58
C GLN A 29 -10.41 11.80 6.69
N PRO A 30 -11.66 11.28 6.53
CA PRO A 30 -12.07 10.25 5.55
C PRO A 30 -12.48 10.80 4.18
N PHE A 31 -12.43 12.11 3.96
CA PHE A 31 -12.91 12.73 2.73
C PHE A 31 -11.87 12.67 1.61
N CYS A 32 -12.36 12.67 0.37
CA CYS A 32 -11.50 12.76 -0.81
C CYS A 32 -11.06 14.21 -1.04
N ASP A 33 -9.75 14.42 -1.12
CA ASP A 33 -9.07 15.69 -1.45
C ASP A 33 -8.49 15.73 -2.87
N LYS A 34 -8.77 14.69 -3.68
CA LYS A 34 -8.25 14.42 -5.05
C LYS A 34 -6.84 13.82 -5.10
N SER A 35 -6.23 13.48 -3.97
CA SER A 35 -4.92 12.78 -3.95
C SER A 35 -4.94 11.42 -4.64
N HIS A 36 -6.13 10.81 -4.81
CA HIS A 36 -6.32 9.58 -5.59
C HIS A 36 -5.84 9.69 -7.05
N HIS A 37 -5.65 10.89 -7.60
CA HIS A 37 -5.05 11.06 -8.92
C HIS A 37 -3.64 10.46 -9.04
N LYS A 38 -2.88 10.39 -7.93
CA LYS A 38 -1.56 9.75 -7.87
C LYS A 38 -1.62 8.23 -8.07
N THR A 39 -2.80 7.63 -7.99
CA THR A 39 -3.01 6.16 -8.06
C THR A 39 -3.56 5.66 -9.41
N LYS A 40 -3.77 6.55 -10.40
CA LYS A 40 -4.46 6.20 -11.65
C LYS A 40 -3.66 5.29 -12.58
N ASP A 41 -2.34 5.38 -12.52
CA ASP A 41 -1.37 4.64 -13.32
C ASP A 41 -0.77 3.45 -12.56
N GLU A 42 -1.28 3.14 -11.38
CA GLU A 42 -0.85 1.96 -10.61
C GLU A 42 -1.26 0.67 -11.31
N ASP A 43 -0.34 -0.29 -11.30
CA ASP A 43 -0.64 -1.66 -11.69
C ASP A 43 -1.32 -2.40 -10.52
N LYS A 44 -2.34 -3.20 -10.83
CA LYS A 44 -3.11 -3.97 -9.85
C LYS A 44 -2.31 -5.10 -9.22
N GLU A 45 -1.25 -5.55 -9.89
CA GLU A 45 -0.40 -6.64 -9.43
C GLU A 45 0.82 -6.15 -8.63
N LYS A 46 1.05 -4.83 -8.60
CA LYS A 46 2.19 -4.21 -7.91
C LYS A 46 1.80 -3.65 -6.56
N LEU A 47 2.80 -3.56 -5.68
CA LEU A 47 2.70 -2.87 -4.40
C LEU A 47 3.46 -1.55 -4.49
N TYR A 48 2.85 -0.49 -3.96
CA TYR A 48 3.45 0.84 -3.94
C TYR A 48 3.57 1.31 -2.48
N TRP A 49 4.75 1.80 -2.13
CA TRP A 49 5.03 2.46 -0.87
C TRP A 49 5.00 3.98 -1.08
N TYR A 50 4.28 4.67 -0.20
CA TYR A 50 4.13 6.12 -0.24
C TYR A 50 4.70 6.73 1.04
N GLU A 51 5.66 7.64 0.88
CA GLU A 51 6.23 8.42 1.98
C GLU A 51 6.26 9.90 1.60
N GLY A 52 5.33 10.68 2.18
CA GLY A 52 5.09 12.05 1.77
C GLY A 52 4.67 12.12 0.29
N GLU A 53 5.48 12.81 -0.52
CA GLU A 53 5.26 12.95 -1.96
C GLU A 53 5.94 11.85 -2.80
N ASN A 54 6.78 11.01 -2.19
CA ASN A 54 7.51 9.96 -2.89
C ASN A 54 6.65 8.70 -3.05
N ARG A 55 6.73 8.08 -4.23
CA ARG A 55 6.09 6.80 -4.57
C ARG A 55 7.14 5.84 -5.09
N GLU A 56 7.27 4.69 -4.45
CA GLU A 56 8.20 3.63 -4.82
C GLU A 56 7.45 2.31 -5.04
N GLU A 57 7.79 1.59 -6.11
CA GLU A 57 7.31 0.22 -6.30
C GLU A 57 8.07 -0.70 -5.35
N VAL A 58 7.34 -1.46 -4.54
CA VAL A 58 7.90 -2.47 -3.66
C VAL A 58 8.15 -3.72 -4.48
N THR A 59 9.40 -3.92 -4.90
CA THR A 59 9.86 -5.19 -5.44
C THR A 59 10.27 -6.07 -4.28
N THR A 60 9.62 -7.21 -4.09
CA THR A 60 10.25 -8.28 -3.33
C THR A 60 11.27 -8.88 -4.30
N GLU A 61 12.51 -8.42 -4.21
CA GLU A 61 13.59 -9.38 -4.45
C GLU A 61 13.26 -10.50 -3.46
N ALA A 62 12.89 -11.66 -3.99
CA ALA A 62 13.11 -12.83 -3.18
C ALA A 62 14.59 -12.74 -2.87
N ASP A 63 14.94 -12.36 -1.63
CA ASP A 63 16.03 -13.05 -0.99
C ASP A 63 15.65 -14.52 -1.19
N GLU A 64 16.14 -15.07 -2.29
CA GLU A 64 16.33 -16.48 -2.46
C GLU A 64 17.21 -16.82 -1.27
N CYS A 65 16.55 -17.10 -0.15
CA CYS A 65 17.13 -17.91 0.88
C CYS A 65 17.31 -19.27 0.23
N GLU A 66 18.35 -19.38 -0.61
CA GLU A 66 18.93 -20.62 -1.04
C GLU A 66 19.43 -21.30 0.23
N GLY A 67 18.53 -22.02 0.88
CA GLY A 67 18.84 -22.84 2.04
C GLY A 67 18.36 -22.29 3.38
N CYS A 68 17.05 -22.16 3.56
CA CYS A 68 16.46 -22.53 4.86
C CYS A 68 15.95 -23.97 4.78
N THR A 69 16.87 -24.94 4.81
CA THR A 69 16.54 -26.33 5.11
C THR A 69 16.31 -26.47 6.62
N GLY A 70 15.29 -25.78 7.15
CA GLY A 70 14.65 -26.08 8.44
C GLY A 70 15.50 -26.18 9.72
N ASN A 71 16.78 -25.79 9.74
CA ASN A 71 17.64 -25.92 10.94
C ASN A 71 18.44 -24.65 11.27
N CYS A 72 17.94 -23.47 10.91
CA CYS A 72 18.56 -22.21 11.29
C CYS A 72 18.11 -21.76 12.69
N CYS A 73 18.24 -22.65 13.67
CA CYS A 73 18.45 -22.28 15.07
C CYS A 73 19.95 -22.44 15.31
N HIS A 74 20.72 -21.37 15.19
CA HIS A 74 22.03 -21.33 15.87
C HIS A 74 21.71 -21.09 17.34
N GLU A 75 21.87 -22.13 18.15
CA GLU A 75 22.12 -21.97 19.57
C GLU A 75 23.59 -21.56 19.70
N ASP A 76 23.81 -20.32 20.14
CA ASP A 76 24.91 -19.89 21.03
C ASP A 76 24.57 -18.50 21.60
#